data_AF-A0A3M1AVD2-F1
#
_entry.id   AF-A0A3M1AVD2-F1
#
_cell.length_a   1.000
_cell.length_b   1.000
_cell.length_c   1.000
_cell.angle_alpha   90.00
_cell.angle_beta   90.00
_cell.angle_gamma   90.00
#
_symmetry.space_group_name_H-M   'P 1'
#
loop_
_entity.id
_entity.type
_entity.pdbx_description
1 polymer ?
#
loop_
_entity_poly.entity_id
_entity_poly.type
_entity_poly.pdbx_seq_one_letter_code
_entity_poly.pdbx_strand_id
1 'polypeptide(L)'
;MYQGYASDMTRTFPVSGTFSEREREIYEIVRNAQQAAIEACHAGVTFRELDRIARKVIEGAGYGDAYTHRLGHHVGLEVHDPHAEDLEERMVITIEPGIYLPEESIGVRIEDTFVVEEKACRPITHFPTAPDAVEAAMRPDP
;
A
#
# COMPACT_ATOMS: atom_id res chain seq x y z
N MET A 1 0.11 18.86 -0.96
CA MET A 1 0.76 19.71 0.05
C MET A 1 -0.28 20.57 0.76
N TYR A 2 -0.38 20.48 2.09
CA TYR A 2 -1.19 21.38 2.91
C TYR A 2 -0.33 21.95 4.04
N GLN A 3 -0.23 23.28 4.14
CA GLN A 3 0.64 23.97 5.12
C GLN A 3 2.09 23.45 5.15
N GLY A 4 2.62 23.03 3.99
CA GLY A 4 3.97 22.48 3.88
C GLY A 4 4.11 20.99 4.14
N TYR A 5 3.05 20.28 4.52
CA TYR A 5 3.06 18.81 4.69
C TYR A 5 2.60 18.10 3.42
N ALA A 6 3.31 17.02 3.08
CA ALA A 6 2.97 16.09 2.02
C ALA A 6 1.85 15.13 2.44
N SER A 7 1.19 14.57 1.44
CA SER A 7 0.22 13.48 1.56
C SER A 7 0.52 12.49 0.46
N ASP A 8 0.55 11.20 0.76
CA ASP A 8 0.81 10.17 -0.24
C ASP A 8 -0.24 9.05 -0.20
N MET A 9 -0.72 8.68 -1.38
CA MET A 9 -1.75 7.68 -1.58
C MET A 9 -1.79 7.26 -3.04
N THR A 10 -1.71 5.95 -3.26
CA THR A 10 -1.89 5.31 -4.56
C THR A 10 -3.12 4.41 -4.52
N ARG A 11 -3.93 4.46 -5.59
CA ARG A 11 -5.02 3.54 -5.88
C ARG A 11 -4.95 3.07 -7.32
N THR A 12 -5.25 1.79 -7.53
CA THR A 12 -5.49 1.21 -8.85
C THR A 12 -6.97 0.87 -8.97
N PHE A 13 -7.60 1.17 -10.11
CA PHE A 13 -9.01 0.89 -10.36
C PHE A 13 -9.26 0.64 -11.85
N PRO A 14 -10.27 -0.16 -12.20
CA PRO A 14 -10.56 -0.53 -13.58
C PRO A 14 -11.29 0.64 -14.27
N VAL A 15 -10.78 1.13 -15.40
CA VAL A 15 -11.40 2.25 -16.14
C VAL A 15 -12.83 1.90 -16.60
N SER A 16 -13.11 0.61 -16.82
CA SER A 16 -14.45 0.09 -17.15
C SER A 16 -15.46 0.18 -15.99
N GLY A 17 -15.00 0.40 -14.75
CA GLY A 17 -15.83 0.35 -13.54
C GLY A 17 -15.94 -1.05 -12.89
N THR A 18 -15.38 -2.10 -13.52
CA THR A 18 -15.39 -3.47 -12.97
C THR A 18 -14.08 -4.17 -13.31
N PHE A 19 -13.48 -4.83 -12.32
CA PHE A 19 -12.23 -5.56 -12.56
C PHE A 19 -12.50 -6.79 -13.42
N SER A 20 -11.66 -7.03 -14.43
CA SER A 20 -11.56 -8.37 -15.02
C SER A 20 -11.07 -9.38 -13.97
N GLU A 21 -11.28 -10.68 -14.22
CA GLU A 21 -10.79 -11.73 -13.33
C GLU A 21 -9.29 -11.62 -13.07
N ARG A 22 -8.51 -11.30 -14.12
CA ARG A 22 -7.06 -11.17 -14.01
C ARG A 22 -6.62 -9.92 -13.25
N GLU A 23 -7.24 -8.77 -13.50
CA GLU A 23 -6.93 -7.55 -12.73
C GLU A 23 -7.29 -7.74 -11.25
N ARG A 24 -8.44 -8.38 -10.95
CA ARG A 24 -8.89 -8.67 -9.59
C ARG A 24 -7.90 -9.59 -8.86
N GLU A 25 -7.42 -10.64 -9.52
CA GLU A 25 -6.43 -11.56 -8.96
C GLU A 25 -5.16 -10.82 -8.51
N ILE A 26 -4.54 -10.04 -9.40
CA ILE A 26 -3.33 -9.27 -9.08
C ILE A 26 -3.61 -8.23 -8.00
N TYR A 27 -4.76 -7.57 -8.09
CA TYR A 27 -5.16 -6.57 -7.10
C TYR A 27 -5.32 -7.14 -5.70
N GLU A 28 -5.96 -8.31 -5.57
CA GLU A 28 -6.12 -8.97 -4.28
C GLU A 28 -4.79 -9.40 -3.67
N ILE A 29 -3.83 -9.87 -4.48
CA ILE A 29 -2.48 -10.21 -3.99
C ILE A 29 -1.80 -8.98 -3.40
N VAL A 30 -1.81 -7.85 -4.12
CA VAL A 30 -1.22 -6.59 -3.63
C VAL A 30 -1.93 -6.11 -2.36
N ARG A 31 -3.26 -6.15 -2.33
CA ARG A 31 -4.06 -5.78 -1.15
C ARG A 31 -3.73 -6.66 0.05
N ASN A 32 -3.60 -7.98 -0.15
CA ASN A 32 -3.26 -8.92 0.92
C ASN A 32 -1.84 -8.68 1.45
N ALA A 33 -0.90 -8.32 0.58
CA ALA A 33 0.46 -7.94 0.99
C ALA A 33 0.46 -6.64 1.83
N GLN A 34 -0.32 -5.63 1.41
CA GLN A 34 -0.48 -4.38 2.15
C GLN A 34 -1.08 -4.67 3.53
N GLN A 35 -2.18 -5.44 3.57
CA GLN A 35 -2.89 -5.78 4.80
C GLN A 35 -1.99 -6.53 5.80
N ALA A 36 -1.20 -7.50 5.33
CA ALA A 36 -0.26 -8.23 6.18
C ALA A 36 0.82 -7.31 6.80
N ALA A 37 1.33 -6.34 6.03
CA ALA A 37 2.27 -5.36 6.56
C ALA A 37 1.61 -4.37 7.54
N ILE A 38 0.38 -3.92 7.26
CA ILE A 38 -0.40 -3.06 8.18
C ILE A 38 -0.63 -3.75 9.52
N GLU A 39 -1.01 -5.03 9.52
CA GLU A 39 -1.26 -5.80 10.74
C GLU A 39 -0.01 -6.01 11.60
N ALA A 40 1.17 -6.02 10.98
CA ALA A 40 2.46 -6.13 11.66
C ALA A 40 3.07 -4.78 12.06
N CYS A 41 2.50 -3.67 11.60
CA CYS A 41 3.05 -2.33 11.79
C CYS A 41 2.72 -1.82 13.21
N HIS A 42 3.76 -1.57 14.00
CA HIS A 42 3.69 -0.93 15.32
C HIS A 42 5.08 -0.39 15.72
N ALA A 43 5.14 0.43 16.77
CA ALA A 43 6.42 0.91 17.30
C ALA A 43 7.32 -0.26 17.74
N GLY A 44 8.60 -0.23 17.33
CA GLY A 44 9.60 -1.26 17.62
C GLY A 44 9.85 -2.27 16.49
N VAL A 45 9.09 -2.21 15.39
CA VAL A 45 9.43 -2.96 14.16
C VAL A 45 10.26 -2.09 13.21
N THR A 46 10.90 -2.73 12.24
CA THR A 46 11.69 -2.04 11.20
C THR A 46 10.97 -2.02 9.85
N PHE A 47 11.32 -1.05 9.00
CA PHE A 47 10.88 -1.05 7.60
C PHE A 47 11.21 -2.36 6.88
N ARG A 48 12.41 -2.91 7.10
CA ARG A 48 12.83 -4.19 6.51
C ARG A 48 11.98 -5.37 6.97
N GLU A 49 11.51 -5.38 8.20
CA GLU A 49 10.60 -6.44 8.68
C GLU A 49 9.24 -6.35 7.99
N LEU A 50 8.67 -5.14 7.88
CA LEU A 50 7.42 -4.92 7.15
C LEU A 50 7.56 -5.29 5.67
N ASP A 51 8.65 -4.84 5.02
CA ASP A 51 8.94 -5.18 3.62
C ASP A 51 9.01 -6.69 3.41
N ARG A 52 9.71 -7.40 4.30
CA ARG A 52 9.80 -8.87 4.23
C ARG A 52 8.42 -9.53 4.35
N ILE A 53 7.53 -9.00 5.20
CA ILE A 53 6.18 -9.54 5.37
C ILE A 53 5.37 -9.39 4.09
N ALA A 54 5.29 -8.17 3.53
CA ALA A 54 4.57 -7.91 2.28
C ALA A 54 5.18 -8.72 1.11
N ARG A 55 6.50 -8.73 1.01
CA ARG A 55 7.24 -9.44 -0.04
C ARG A 55 6.99 -10.94 0.02
N LYS A 56 6.93 -11.55 1.21
CA LYS A 56 6.61 -12.98 1.37
C LYS A 56 5.21 -13.33 0.85
N VAL A 57 4.22 -12.44 1.00
CA VAL A 57 2.87 -12.65 0.45
C VAL A 57 2.93 -12.68 -1.08
N ILE A 58 3.61 -11.71 -1.68
CA ILE A 58 3.75 -11.58 -3.15
C ILE A 58 4.57 -12.74 -3.74
N GLU A 59 5.69 -13.10 -3.11
CA GLU A 59 6.53 -14.24 -3.49
C GLU A 59 5.77 -15.56 -3.37
N GLY A 60 5.00 -15.74 -2.29
CA GLY A 60 4.17 -16.93 -2.09
C GLY A 60 3.07 -17.09 -3.14
N ALA A 61 2.64 -15.99 -3.76
CA ALA A 61 1.73 -15.98 -4.90
C ALA A 61 2.43 -16.18 -6.26
N GLY A 62 3.78 -16.27 -6.29
CA GLY A 62 4.56 -16.48 -7.50
C GLY A 62 5.01 -15.21 -8.23
N TYR A 63 4.90 -14.04 -7.59
CA TYR A 63 5.13 -12.72 -8.23
C TYR A 63 6.33 -11.96 -7.66
N GLY A 64 7.27 -12.63 -6.99
CA GLY A 64 8.44 -11.99 -6.36
C GLY A 64 9.24 -11.09 -7.31
N ASP A 65 9.53 -11.59 -8.52
CA ASP A 65 10.29 -10.84 -9.54
C ASP A 65 9.53 -9.63 -10.09
N ALA A 66 8.20 -9.59 -9.93
CA ALA A 66 7.34 -8.49 -10.36
C ALA A 66 7.20 -7.39 -9.29
N TYR A 67 7.78 -7.57 -8.09
CA TYR A 67 7.79 -6.59 -7.01
C TYR A 67 9.18 -5.94 -6.83
N THR A 68 9.36 -4.80 -7.50
CA THR A 68 10.68 -4.24 -7.82
C THR A 68 11.13 -3.07 -6.94
N HIS A 69 10.37 -2.70 -5.92
CA HIS A 69 10.67 -1.57 -5.04
C HIS A 69 10.56 -1.92 -3.55
N ARG A 70 10.90 -0.96 -2.69
CA ARG A 70 10.71 -1.04 -1.22
C ARG A 70 9.23 -0.92 -0.87
N LEU A 71 8.86 -1.40 0.31
CA LEU A 71 7.48 -1.30 0.80
C LEU A 71 6.96 0.10 1.04
N GLY A 72 7.81 1.07 1.41
CA GLY A 72 7.38 2.44 1.68
C GLY A 72 8.50 3.30 2.24
N HIS A 73 8.12 4.48 2.73
CA HIS A 73 9.02 5.52 3.24
C HIS A 73 8.32 6.39 4.28
N HIS A 74 9.09 7.28 4.93
CA HIS A 74 8.51 8.33 5.77
C HIS A 74 7.87 9.44 4.92
N VAL A 75 6.84 10.08 5.44
CA VAL A 75 6.15 11.22 4.80
C VAL A 75 6.00 12.35 5.81
N GLY A 76 6.38 13.56 5.42
CA GLY A 76 6.37 14.71 6.32
C GLY A 76 6.35 16.02 5.55
N LEU A 77 7.40 16.81 5.68
CA LEU A 77 7.56 18.04 4.89
C LEU A 77 7.96 17.73 3.44
N GLU A 78 8.61 16.59 3.23
CA GLU A 78 8.87 16.00 1.92
C GLU A 78 8.02 14.73 1.73
N VAL A 79 7.75 14.39 0.46
CA VAL A 79 7.06 13.13 0.12
C VAL A 79 7.90 11.94 0.57
N HIS A 80 9.20 11.96 0.27
CA HIS A 80 10.18 11.04 0.82
C HIS A 80 10.96 11.74 1.94
N ASP A 81 10.39 11.80 3.14
CA ASP A 81 11.01 12.43 4.30
C ASP A 81 12.26 11.63 4.76
N PRO A 82 13.18 12.21 5.54
CA PRO A 82 14.39 11.52 5.98
C PRO A 82 14.14 10.15 6.60
N HIS A 83 14.88 9.15 6.13
CA HIS A 83 14.65 7.76 6.50
C HIS A 83 15.18 7.41 7.90
N ALA A 84 14.32 6.84 8.73
CA ALA A 84 14.66 6.05 9.90
C ALA A 84 14.23 4.59 9.70
N GLU A 85 15.11 3.64 10.00
CA GLU A 85 14.82 2.21 9.80
C GLU A 85 13.92 1.64 10.89
N ASP A 86 14.22 1.95 12.16
CA ASP A 86 13.43 1.57 13.32
C ASP A 86 12.20 2.50 13.42
N LEU A 87 11.01 1.90 13.55
CA LEU A 87 9.77 2.66 13.67
C LEU A 87 9.47 2.96 15.14
N GLU A 88 9.25 4.23 15.45
CA GLU A 88 8.85 4.70 16.77
C GLU A 88 7.44 5.32 16.73
N GLU A 89 6.83 5.48 17.90
CA GLU A 89 5.53 6.14 18.01
C GLU A 89 5.55 7.53 17.34
N ARG A 90 4.45 7.86 16.66
CA ARG A 90 4.19 9.12 15.95
C ARG A 90 4.99 9.33 14.67
N MET A 91 5.83 8.38 14.24
CA MET A 91 6.37 8.39 12.89
C MET A 91 5.23 8.24 11.87
N VAL A 92 5.39 8.86 10.70
CA VAL A 92 4.40 8.86 9.62
C VAL A 92 5.01 8.20 8.40
N ILE A 93 4.40 7.10 7.93
CA ILE A 93 4.97 6.24 6.89
C ILE A 93 3.93 5.82 5.85
N THR A 94 4.41 5.44 4.66
CA THR A 94 3.63 4.75 3.64
C THR A 94 3.78 3.23 3.76
N ILE A 95 2.73 2.50 3.37
CA ILE A 95 2.78 1.07 3.07
C ILE A 95 2.15 0.88 1.69
N GLU A 96 2.98 0.60 0.69
CA GLU A 96 2.67 0.76 -0.73
C GLU A 96 3.12 -0.41 -1.62
N PRO A 97 2.87 -1.70 -1.31
CA PRO A 97 3.33 -2.79 -2.16
C PRO A 97 2.72 -2.72 -3.57
N GLY A 98 3.42 -3.28 -4.56
CA GLY A 98 2.94 -3.31 -5.94
C GLY A 98 3.49 -4.46 -6.77
N ILE A 99 2.71 -4.87 -7.77
CA ILE A 99 3.05 -5.88 -8.77
C ILE A 99 2.94 -5.25 -10.15
N TYR A 100 3.96 -5.45 -10.99
CA TYR A 100 4.01 -4.91 -12.35
C TYR A 100 4.31 -6.02 -13.36
N LEU A 101 3.39 -6.24 -14.29
CA LEU A 101 3.42 -7.29 -15.32
C LEU A 101 3.39 -6.66 -16.72
N PRO A 102 4.54 -6.24 -17.27
CA PRO A 102 4.60 -5.55 -18.57
C PRO A 102 3.99 -6.37 -19.72
N GLU A 103 4.22 -7.68 -19.75
CA GLU A 103 3.72 -8.59 -20.79
C GLU A 103 2.18 -8.70 -20.79
N GLU A 104 1.53 -8.41 -19.65
CA GLU A 104 0.08 -8.42 -19.50
C GLU A 104 -0.52 -7.00 -19.53
N SER A 105 0.32 -5.96 -19.58
CA SER A 105 -0.09 -4.56 -19.41
C SER A 105 -0.85 -4.29 -18.11
N ILE A 106 -0.50 -5.01 -17.03
CA ILE A 106 -1.12 -4.87 -15.70
C ILE A 106 -0.09 -4.33 -14.71
N GLY A 107 -0.48 -3.29 -13.96
CA GLY A 107 0.30 -2.76 -12.85
C GLY A 107 -0.64 -2.36 -11.72
N VAL A 108 -0.41 -2.90 -10.53
CA VAL A 108 -1.20 -2.57 -9.34
C VAL A 108 -0.29 -2.12 -8.22
N ARG A 109 -0.64 -0.98 -7.59
CA ARG A 109 -0.08 -0.53 -6.31
C ARG A 109 -1.21 0.02 -5.46
N ILE A 110 -1.21 -0.35 -4.18
CA ILE A 110 -2.17 0.14 -3.19
C ILE A 110 -1.36 0.70 -2.04
N GLU A 111 -1.59 1.97 -1.74
CA GLU A 111 -0.79 2.72 -0.78
C GLU A 111 -1.66 3.53 0.15
N ASP A 112 -1.32 3.48 1.43
CA ASP A 112 -1.91 4.34 2.44
C ASP A 112 -0.82 4.91 3.34
N THR A 113 -1.10 6.07 3.91
CA THR A 113 -0.24 6.71 4.91
C THR A 113 -0.76 6.39 6.31
N PHE A 114 0.15 6.06 7.22
CA PHE A 114 -0.14 5.66 8.59
C PHE A 114 0.66 6.47 9.60
N VAL A 115 0.07 6.67 10.78
CA VAL A 115 0.79 7.08 11.99
C VAL A 115 1.12 5.82 12.78
N VAL A 116 2.39 5.62 13.11
CA VAL A 116 2.85 4.50 13.96
C VAL A 116 2.42 4.74 15.41
N GLU A 117 1.81 3.74 16.03
CA GLU A 117 1.38 3.73 17.44
C GLU A 117 2.04 2.55 18.18
N GLU A 118 1.92 2.48 19.51
CA GLU A 118 2.59 1.48 20.36
C GLU A 118 2.35 0.03 19.88
N LYS A 119 1.14 -0.27 19.40
CA LYS A 119 0.68 -1.64 19.08
C LYS A 119 0.00 -1.78 17.72
N ALA A 120 -0.01 -0.72 16.92
CA ALA A 120 -0.67 -0.69 15.62
C ALA A 120 -0.13 0.46 14.78
N CYS A 121 -0.59 0.56 13.54
CA CYS A 121 -0.46 1.74 12.71
C CYS A 121 -1.86 2.22 12.33
N ARG A 122 -2.13 3.51 12.58
CA ARG A 122 -3.44 4.11 12.33
C ARG A 122 -3.45 4.80 10.96
N PRO A 123 -4.37 4.44 10.06
CA PRO A 123 -4.45 5.08 8.75
C PRO A 123 -4.89 6.54 8.89
N ILE A 124 -4.31 7.40 8.06
CA ILE A 124 -4.72 8.81 7.89
C ILE A 124 -5.17 9.13 6.46
N THR A 125 -5.08 8.16 5.55
CA THR A 125 -5.74 8.15 4.26
C THR A 125 -6.94 7.21 4.30
N HIS A 126 -8.05 7.64 3.71
CA HIS A 126 -9.31 6.90 3.73
C HIS A 126 -9.90 6.83 2.33
N PHE A 127 -9.67 5.70 1.67
CA PHE A 127 -10.31 5.38 0.40
C PHE A 127 -10.48 3.87 0.29
N PRO A 128 -11.58 3.36 -0.29
CA PRO A 128 -11.80 1.92 -0.45
C PRO A 128 -10.62 1.20 -1.10
N THR A 129 -10.30 0.02 -0.57
CA THR A 129 -9.29 -0.89 -1.14
C THR A 129 -9.82 -2.30 -1.35
N ALA A 130 -11.03 -2.64 -0.91
CA ALA A 130 -11.65 -3.90 -1.30
C ALA A 130 -12.18 -3.77 -2.74
N PRO A 131 -11.93 -4.74 -3.65
CA PRO A 131 -12.35 -4.62 -5.05
C PRO A 131 -13.82 -4.21 -5.23
N ASP A 132 -14.73 -4.88 -4.49
CA ASP A 132 -16.16 -4.59 -4.57
C ASP A 132 -16.51 -3.19 -4.06
N ALA A 133 -15.78 -2.69 -3.08
CA ALA A 133 -15.95 -1.35 -2.55
C ALA A 133 -15.38 -0.28 -3.50
N VAL A 134 -14.30 -0.60 -4.22
CA VAL A 134 -13.75 0.24 -5.29
C VAL A 134 -14.76 0.33 -6.44
N GLU A 135 -15.26 -0.80 -6.93
CA GLU A 135 -16.30 -0.84 -7.97
C GLU A 135 -17.57 -0.10 -7.52
N ALA A 136 -17.95 -0.24 -6.24
CA ALA A 136 -19.08 0.49 -5.69
C ALA A 136 -18.86 2.01 -5.69
N ALA A 137 -17.67 2.49 -5.32
CA ALA A 137 -17.32 3.91 -5.30
C ALA A 137 -17.19 4.52 -6.71
N MET A 138 -17.02 3.69 -7.75
CA MET A 138 -16.99 4.14 -9.14
C MET A 138 -18.38 4.30 -9.76
N ARG A 139 -19.43 3.80 -9.11
CA ARG A 139 -20.80 3.99 -9.59
C ARG A 139 -21.18 5.46 -9.44
N PRO A 140 -21.84 6.07 -10.45
CA PRO A 140 -22.33 7.44 -10.31
C PRO A 140 -23.30 7.54 -9.13
N ASP A 141 -23.24 8.67 -8.42
CA ASP A 141 -24.22 8.97 -7.38
C ASP A 141 -25.65 8.95 -7.99
N PRO A 142 -26.63 8.39 -7.26
CA PRO A 142 -28.01 8.27 -7.74
C PRO A 142 -28.70 9.61 -8.00
#